data_AF-A0A1X7TEI7-F1
#
_entry.id   AF-A0A1X7TEI7-F1
#
_cell.length_a   1.000
_cell.length_b   1.000
_cell.length_c   1.000
_cell.angle_alpha   90.00
_cell.angle_beta   90.00
_cell.angle_gamma   90.00
#
_symmetry.space_group_name_H-M   'P 1'
#
loop_
_entity.id
_entity.type
_entity.pdbx_description
1 polymer ?
#
loop_
_entity_poly.entity_id
_entity_poly.type
_entity_poly.pdbx_seq_one_letter_code
_entity_poly.pdbx_strand_id
1 'polypeptide(L)'
;MERIHSSVLLFLDILKCTFYLLLIWFFLAAIPNYQSPETGCIARDCKELYDQGHTCSGVYTIKPDELPAFEVYCDMSNGGGWTVFQRRMDGLVNFYLKWADYQKGFGDLNGEFWLGLDKIHRLTATGNTSLRVDLFAHYSTFIVGDAHTKYTLTVGGYSGNAGDSLSGHDKMKFSTHDYDNDIADGNCAIAYKGAWWYTKGHLSLMVGI
;
A
#
# COMPACT_ATOMS: atom_id res chain seq x y z
N MET A 1 25.27 17.43 8.21
CA MET A 1 24.36 18.59 8.36
C MET A 1 23.02 18.38 7.63
N GLU A 2 22.64 17.13 7.30
CA GLU A 2 21.39 16.81 6.59
C GLU A 2 20.31 16.15 7.48
N ARG A 3 20.68 15.59 8.64
CA ARG A 3 19.70 14.97 9.58
C ARG A 3 18.78 15.96 10.31
N ILE A 4 19.18 17.23 10.38
CA ILE A 4 18.40 18.27 11.07
C ILE A 4 17.30 18.82 10.14
N HIS A 5 17.52 18.82 8.82
CA HIS A 5 16.55 19.33 7.83
C HIS A 5 15.30 18.44 7.71
N SER A 6 15.47 17.11 7.72
CA SER A 6 14.35 16.16 7.62
C SER A 6 13.45 16.16 8.87
N SER A 7 14.06 16.31 10.05
CA SER A 7 13.32 16.40 11.32
C SER A 7 12.51 17.70 11.42
N VAL A 8 13.03 18.81 10.89
CA VAL A 8 12.32 20.12 10.88
C VAL A 8 11.13 20.11 9.91
N LEU A 9 11.24 19.43 8.76
CA LEU A 9 10.16 19.29 7.79
C LEU A 9 9.00 18.43 8.33
N LEU A 10 9.32 17.30 8.98
CA LEU A 10 8.31 16.46 9.66
C LEU A 10 7.55 17.22 10.75
N PHE A 11 8.25 18.06 11.54
CA PHE A 11 7.61 18.91 12.55
C PHE A 11 6.72 19.99 11.92
N LEU A 12 7.11 20.56 10.77
CA LEU A 12 6.32 21.57 10.05
C LEU A 12 5.05 20.98 9.42
N ASP A 13 5.08 19.73 8.94
CA ASP A 13 3.92 19.08 8.32
C ASP A 13 2.89 18.61 9.37
N ILE A 14 3.35 18.13 10.54
CA ILE A 14 2.47 17.85 11.71
C ILE A 14 1.84 19.15 12.23
N LEU A 15 2.60 20.25 12.27
CA LEU A 15 2.08 21.55 12.67
C LEU A 15 1.06 22.08 11.65
N LYS A 16 1.25 21.85 10.35
CA LYS A 16 0.26 22.22 9.32
C LYS A 16 -1.06 21.47 9.51
N CYS A 17 -1.07 20.16 9.70
CA CYS A 17 -2.33 19.41 9.88
C CYS A 17 -3.06 19.80 11.18
N THR A 18 -2.33 19.98 12.28
CA THR A 18 -2.93 20.38 13.56
C THR A 18 -3.40 21.84 13.58
N PHE A 19 -2.67 22.76 12.92
CA PHE A 19 -3.03 24.17 12.83
C PHE A 19 -4.14 24.43 11.80
N TYR A 20 -4.21 23.65 10.69
CA TYR A 20 -5.36 23.69 9.78
C TYR A 20 -6.64 23.25 10.47
N LEU A 21 -6.61 22.19 11.29
CA LEU A 21 -7.76 21.77 12.09
C LEU A 21 -8.20 22.90 13.04
N LEU A 22 -7.28 23.55 13.75
CA LEU A 22 -7.61 24.66 14.65
C LEU A 22 -8.10 25.93 13.95
N LEU A 23 -7.57 26.26 12.77
CA LEU A 23 -8.03 27.37 11.93
C LEU A 23 -9.41 27.08 11.31
N ILE A 24 -9.65 25.83 10.88
CA ILE A 24 -10.97 25.38 10.41
C ILE A 24 -12.00 25.51 11.54
N TRP A 25 -11.67 25.16 12.78
CA TRP A 25 -12.57 25.40 13.93
C TRP A 25 -12.87 26.89 14.16
N PHE A 26 -11.88 27.77 14.00
CA PHE A 26 -12.07 29.23 14.11
C PHE A 26 -12.92 29.82 12.97
N PHE A 27 -12.78 29.31 11.75
CA PHE A 27 -13.57 29.77 10.59
C PHE A 27 -14.95 29.11 10.51
N LEU A 28 -15.11 27.84 10.89
CA LEU A 28 -16.41 27.15 10.92
C LEU A 28 -17.35 27.71 11.99
N ALA A 29 -16.81 28.24 13.09
CA ALA A 29 -17.63 28.95 14.09
C ALA A 29 -18.22 30.28 13.56
N ALA A 30 -17.71 30.80 12.43
CA ALA A 30 -18.09 32.09 11.85
C ALA A 30 -18.88 31.97 10.52
N ILE A 31 -19.07 30.77 9.97
CA ILE A 31 -19.80 30.54 8.72
C ILE A 31 -21.12 29.83 9.04
N PRO A 32 -22.28 30.31 8.53
CA PRO A 32 -23.54 29.59 8.68
C PRO A 32 -23.41 28.22 8.02
N ASN A 33 -23.57 27.16 8.82
CA ASN A 33 -23.64 25.74 8.49
C ASN A 33 -23.47 25.44 6.98
N TYR A 34 -22.22 25.41 6.50
CA TYR A 34 -21.93 25.08 5.11
C TYR A 34 -22.06 23.57 4.94
N GLN A 35 -23.27 23.12 4.63
CA GLN A 35 -23.51 21.78 4.13
C GLN A 35 -22.92 21.74 2.72
N SER A 36 -21.64 21.36 2.58
CA SER A 36 -21.12 21.03 1.25
C SER A 36 -21.96 19.87 0.71
N PRO A 37 -22.55 19.99 -0.48
CA PRO A 37 -23.21 18.85 -1.07
C PRO A 37 -22.14 17.78 -1.31
N GLU A 38 -22.27 16.61 -0.70
CA GLU A 38 -21.46 15.44 -1.02
C GLU A 38 -21.84 14.91 -2.41
N THR A 39 -21.53 15.71 -3.44
CA THR A 39 -21.62 15.34 -4.85
C THR A 39 -20.23 15.36 -5.50
N GLY A 40 -19.19 15.09 -4.71
CA GLY A 40 -17.85 14.81 -5.21
C GLY A 40 -17.75 13.34 -5.59
N CYS A 41 -17.27 13.05 -6.80
CA CYS A 41 -16.87 11.69 -7.16
C CYS A 41 -15.86 11.18 -6.11
N ILE A 42 -16.09 10.00 -5.54
CA ILE A 42 -15.12 9.36 -4.66
C ILE A 42 -13.84 9.16 -5.46
N ALA A 43 -12.71 9.69 -4.96
CA ALA A 43 -11.42 9.60 -5.62
C ALA A 43 -11.01 8.15 -5.86
N ARG A 44 -10.32 7.87 -6.96
CA ARG A 44 -9.96 6.50 -7.34
C ARG A 44 -8.79 5.94 -6.55
N ASP A 45 -7.89 6.80 -6.11
CA ASP A 45 -6.68 6.46 -5.38
C ASP A 45 -6.17 7.65 -4.54
N CYS A 46 -5.10 7.41 -3.78
CA CYS A 46 -4.45 8.44 -2.98
C CYS A 46 -3.82 9.56 -3.82
N LYS A 47 -3.46 9.29 -5.08
CA LYS A 47 -2.86 10.30 -5.97
C LYS A 47 -3.90 11.32 -6.38
N GLU A 48 -5.11 10.88 -6.72
CA GLU A 48 -6.23 11.76 -7.01
C GLU A 48 -6.63 12.60 -5.78
N LEU A 49 -6.65 12.01 -4.58
CA LEU A 49 -6.86 12.76 -3.34
C LEU A 49 -5.78 13.83 -3.12
N TYR A 50 -4.51 13.49 -3.34
CA TYR A 50 -3.41 14.42 -3.21
C TYR A 50 -3.52 15.59 -4.21
N ASP A 51 -3.90 15.29 -5.45
CA ASP A 51 -4.12 16.30 -6.49
C ASP A 51 -5.34 17.20 -6.21
N GLN A 52 -6.32 16.70 -5.45
CA GLN A 52 -7.44 17.48 -4.92
C GLN A 52 -7.08 18.34 -3.68
N GLY A 53 -5.83 18.26 -3.20
CA GLY A 53 -5.32 19.07 -2.09
C GLY A 53 -5.32 18.37 -0.73
N HIS A 54 -5.68 17.09 -0.65
CA HIS A 54 -5.54 16.30 0.57
C HIS A 54 -4.07 15.95 0.83
N THR A 55 -3.43 16.73 1.70
CA THR A 55 -1.97 16.67 1.93
C THR A 55 -1.57 16.06 3.27
N CYS A 56 -2.53 15.72 4.14
CA CYS A 56 -2.26 15.01 5.40
C CYS A 56 -2.29 13.49 5.17
N SER A 57 -1.26 12.77 5.59
CA SER A 57 -1.27 11.31 5.59
C SER A 57 -2.35 10.77 6.55
N GLY A 58 -2.97 9.65 6.21
CA GLY A 58 -4.04 9.07 7.01
C GLY A 58 -4.86 8.03 6.26
N VAL A 59 -5.95 7.58 6.89
CA VAL A 59 -6.90 6.66 6.27
C VAL A 59 -7.93 7.45 5.44
N TYR A 60 -8.13 7.03 4.20
CA TYR A 60 -9.08 7.61 3.26
C TYR A 60 -9.91 6.52 2.60
N THR A 61 -11.13 6.87 2.19
CA THR A 61 -11.97 6.01 1.34
C THR A 61 -11.72 6.33 -0.13
N ILE A 62 -11.47 5.29 -0.93
CA ILE A 62 -11.26 5.40 -2.37
C ILE A 62 -12.19 4.44 -3.14
N LYS A 63 -12.42 4.74 -4.41
CA LYS A 63 -13.23 3.92 -5.32
C LYS A 63 -12.53 3.76 -6.68
N PRO A 64 -11.61 2.78 -6.81
CA PRO A 64 -10.79 2.62 -8.02
C PRO A 64 -11.55 2.25 -9.29
N ASP A 65 -12.69 1.58 -9.14
CA ASP A 65 -13.52 0.98 -10.19
C ASP A 65 -15.00 1.07 -9.80
N GLU A 66 -15.90 0.43 -10.55
CA GLU A 66 -17.34 0.47 -10.26
C GLU A 66 -17.81 -0.43 -9.10
N LEU A 67 -16.89 -1.15 -8.46
CA LEU A 67 -17.18 -1.96 -7.28
C LEU A 67 -17.23 -1.07 -6.02
N PRO A 68 -17.73 -1.60 -4.88
CA PRO A 68 -17.80 -0.83 -3.64
C PRO A 68 -16.45 -0.20 -3.24
N ALA A 69 -16.54 1.03 -2.73
CA ALA A 69 -15.41 1.76 -2.19
C ALA A 69 -14.80 1.06 -0.97
N PHE A 70 -13.54 1.34 -0.66
CA PHE A 70 -12.85 0.79 0.49
C PHE A 70 -11.81 1.75 1.06
N GLU A 71 -11.43 1.51 2.32
CA GLU A 71 -10.42 2.31 3.01
C GLU A 71 -8.99 1.86 2.67
N VAL A 72 -8.11 2.85 2.57
CA VAL A 72 -6.66 2.69 2.41
C VAL A 72 -5.91 3.69 3.28
N TYR A 73 -4.66 3.39 3.60
CA TYR A 73 -3.77 4.40 4.15
C TYR A 73 -3.06 5.14 3.00
N CYS A 74 -3.19 6.46 2.97
CA CYS A 74 -2.49 7.33 2.04
C CYS A 74 -1.28 7.97 2.72
N ASP A 75 -0.09 7.75 2.17
CA ASP A 75 1.10 8.53 2.48
C ASP A 75 1.17 9.75 1.56
N MET A 76 0.91 10.91 2.14
CA MET A 76 0.93 12.21 1.46
C MET A 76 2.27 12.95 1.62
N SER A 77 3.26 12.34 2.30
CA SER A 77 4.58 12.94 2.52
C SER A 77 5.51 12.82 1.29
N ASN A 78 6.55 13.64 1.21
CA ASN A 78 7.64 13.55 0.23
C ASN A 78 7.18 13.43 -1.24
N GLY A 79 6.24 14.28 -1.66
CA GLY A 79 5.66 14.24 -3.00
C GLY A 79 4.32 13.47 -3.09
N GLY A 80 3.98 12.72 -2.04
CA GLY A 80 2.63 12.29 -1.69
C GLY A 80 1.88 11.43 -2.70
N GLY A 81 0.62 11.14 -2.37
CA GLY A 81 -0.30 10.38 -3.22
C GLY A 81 -0.05 8.87 -3.25
N TRP A 82 0.65 8.31 -2.26
CA TRP A 82 0.97 6.88 -2.24
C TRP A 82 -0.09 6.08 -1.49
N THR A 83 -0.70 5.13 -2.17
CA THR A 83 -1.55 4.11 -1.52
C THR A 83 -0.68 3.03 -0.91
N VAL A 84 -0.65 2.95 0.42
CA VAL A 84 0.11 1.93 1.15
C VAL A 84 -0.70 0.64 1.17
N PHE A 85 -0.16 -0.45 0.61
CA PHE A 85 -0.84 -1.76 0.61
C PHE A 85 -0.27 -2.77 1.60
N GLN A 86 0.93 -2.52 2.12
CA GLN A 86 1.58 -3.32 3.15
C GLN A 86 2.41 -2.41 4.05
N ARG A 87 2.38 -2.65 5.36
CA ARG A 87 3.28 -1.99 6.31
C ARG A 87 3.69 -2.95 7.43
N ARG A 88 4.99 -2.99 7.73
CA ARG A 88 5.60 -3.65 8.90
C ARG A 88 6.32 -2.61 9.75
N MET A 89 6.26 -2.74 11.07
CA MET A 89 6.83 -1.78 12.02
C MET A 89 7.40 -2.47 13.27
N ASP A 90 6.58 -3.22 13.99
CA ASP A 90 6.89 -3.77 15.32
C ASP A 90 6.77 -5.30 15.40
N GLY A 91 6.27 -5.96 14.35
CA GLY A 91 6.10 -7.41 14.27
C GLY A 91 4.97 -7.96 15.14
N LEU A 92 4.04 -7.11 15.61
CA LEU A 92 2.92 -7.56 16.45
C LEU A 92 1.82 -8.26 15.64
N VAL A 93 1.69 -7.95 14.35
CA VAL A 93 0.72 -8.61 13.48
C VAL A 93 1.34 -9.86 12.87
N ASN A 94 0.65 -11.01 13.01
CA ASN A 94 1.07 -12.25 12.38
C ASN A 94 0.83 -12.20 10.87
N PHE A 95 1.89 -12.38 10.08
CA PHE A 95 1.82 -12.51 8.62
C PHE A 95 1.86 -13.97 8.15
N TYR A 96 2.01 -14.95 9.05
CA TYR A 96 1.86 -16.36 8.69
C TYR A 96 0.38 -16.76 8.77
N LEU A 97 -0.38 -16.33 7.76
CA LEU A 97 -1.84 -16.49 7.63
C LEU A 97 -2.24 -17.28 6.39
N LYS A 98 -3.53 -17.60 6.29
CA LYS A 98 -4.09 -18.44 5.21
C LYS A 98 -4.38 -17.63 3.96
N TRP A 99 -4.59 -18.32 2.85
CA TRP A 99 -5.01 -17.72 1.57
C TRP A 99 -6.16 -16.72 1.72
N ALA A 100 -7.22 -17.12 2.44
CA ALA A 100 -8.41 -16.29 2.61
C ALA A 100 -8.13 -14.95 3.32
N ASP A 101 -7.20 -14.94 4.28
CA ASP A 101 -6.79 -13.73 4.99
C ASP A 101 -6.01 -12.79 4.06
N TYR A 102 -5.08 -13.33 3.27
CA TYR A 102 -4.32 -12.57 2.28
C TYR A 102 -5.18 -12.02 1.15
N GLN A 103 -6.22 -12.77 0.75
CA GLN A 103 -7.18 -12.34 -0.24
C GLN A 103 -8.00 -11.13 0.26
N LYS A 104 -8.54 -11.22 1.47
CA LYS A 104 -9.39 -10.18 2.09
C LYS A 104 -8.61 -8.97 2.60
N GLY A 105 -7.42 -9.19 3.15
CA GLY A 105 -6.65 -8.22 3.93
C GLY A 105 -6.83 -8.39 5.44
N PHE A 106 -5.84 -7.94 6.20
CA PHE A 106 -5.76 -8.04 7.66
C PHE A 106 -4.88 -6.94 8.27
N GLY A 107 -4.98 -6.77 9.59
CA GLY A 107 -4.24 -5.75 10.34
C GLY A 107 -5.00 -4.43 10.49
N ASP A 108 -4.28 -3.37 10.83
CA ASP A 108 -4.82 -2.03 11.05
C ASP A 108 -4.17 -1.05 10.06
N LEU A 109 -4.97 -0.28 9.32
CA LEU A 109 -4.48 0.73 8.39
C LEU A 109 -3.68 1.85 9.07
N ASN A 110 -3.81 2.04 10.39
CA ASN A 110 -2.96 2.91 11.21
C ASN A 110 -1.78 2.17 11.86
N GLY A 111 -1.71 0.85 11.74
CA GLY A 111 -0.70 -0.04 12.30
C GLY A 111 0.02 -0.88 11.23
N GLU A 112 0.35 -2.12 11.56
CA GLU A 112 0.80 -3.12 10.59
C GLU A 112 -0.39 -3.74 9.86
N PHE A 113 -0.28 -3.90 8.54
CA PHE A 113 -1.38 -4.47 7.76
C PHE A 113 -0.93 -5.03 6.41
N TRP A 114 -1.83 -5.83 5.84
CA TRP A 114 -1.88 -6.22 4.45
C TRP A 114 -3.25 -5.84 3.88
N LEU A 115 -3.28 -5.03 2.82
CA LEU A 115 -4.51 -4.44 2.31
C LEU A 115 -5.52 -5.48 1.79
N GLY A 116 -5.01 -6.58 1.23
CA GLY A 116 -5.79 -7.66 0.61
C GLY A 116 -5.56 -7.74 -0.89
N LEU A 117 -5.30 -8.94 -1.40
CA LEU A 117 -5.00 -9.18 -2.81
C LEU A 117 -6.14 -8.73 -3.73
N ASP A 118 -7.40 -8.88 -3.31
CA ASP A 118 -8.55 -8.39 -4.09
C ASP A 118 -8.51 -6.88 -4.31
N LYS A 119 -8.11 -6.11 -3.28
CA LYS A 119 -8.01 -4.65 -3.36
C LYS A 119 -6.76 -4.22 -4.14
N ILE A 120 -5.64 -4.91 -3.94
CA ILE A 120 -4.39 -4.63 -4.67
C ILE A 120 -4.56 -4.89 -6.17
N HIS A 121 -5.25 -5.97 -6.55
CA HIS A 121 -5.62 -6.22 -7.93
C HIS A 121 -6.42 -5.05 -8.52
N ARG A 122 -7.50 -4.61 -7.84
CA ARG A 122 -8.33 -3.48 -8.28
C ARG A 122 -7.53 -2.18 -8.48
N LEU A 123 -6.58 -1.90 -7.59
CA LEU A 123 -5.71 -0.73 -7.69
C LEU A 123 -4.74 -0.78 -8.87
N THR A 124 -4.27 -1.97 -9.24
CA THR A 124 -3.19 -2.14 -10.23
C THR A 124 -3.67 -2.58 -11.60
N ALA A 125 -4.95 -2.93 -11.74
CA ALA A 125 -5.55 -3.48 -12.97
C ALA A 125 -5.42 -2.58 -14.20
N THR A 126 -5.27 -1.27 -14.03
CA THR A 126 -5.11 -0.32 -15.15
C THR A 126 -3.70 -0.34 -15.76
N GLY A 127 -2.72 -0.95 -15.09
CA GLY A 127 -1.33 -1.02 -15.54
C GLY A 127 -0.52 0.27 -15.36
N ASN A 128 -1.13 1.36 -14.94
CA ASN A 128 -0.48 2.66 -14.69
C ASN A 128 -0.04 2.80 -13.23
N THR A 129 0.57 1.76 -12.66
CA THR A 129 0.97 1.73 -11.25
C THR A 129 2.44 1.43 -11.11
N SER A 130 3.14 2.27 -10.35
CA SER A 130 4.51 2.01 -9.90
C SER A 130 4.51 1.54 -8.44
N LEU A 131 5.54 0.79 -8.07
CA LEU A 131 5.77 0.35 -6.70
C LEU A 131 6.97 1.11 -6.14
N ARG A 132 6.80 1.68 -4.94
CA ARG A 132 7.89 2.14 -4.08
C ARG A 132 8.00 1.21 -2.89
N VAL A 133 9.21 0.72 -2.64
CA VAL A 133 9.56 0.06 -1.37
C VAL A 133 10.37 1.08 -0.58
N ASP A 134 9.83 1.49 0.56
CA ASP A 134 10.57 2.35 1.49
C ASP A 134 11.82 1.57 1.91
N LEU A 135 13.00 2.14 1.62
CA LEU A 135 14.31 1.52 1.35
C LEU A 135 14.78 1.66 -0.12
N PHE A 136 14.53 2.80 -0.78
CA PHE A 136 15.20 3.19 -2.04
C PHE A 136 15.11 2.18 -3.20
N ALA A 137 14.01 1.43 -3.31
CA ALA A 137 13.71 0.61 -4.49
C ALA A 137 12.40 1.08 -5.12
N HIS A 138 12.41 1.23 -6.45
CA HIS A 138 11.27 1.65 -7.25
C HIS A 138 11.12 0.72 -8.44
N TYR A 139 9.89 0.35 -8.78
CA TYR A 139 9.56 -0.42 -9.97
C TYR A 139 8.53 0.37 -10.78
N SER A 140 8.83 0.67 -12.04
CA SER A 140 7.92 1.44 -12.90
C SER A 140 6.67 0.66 -13.32
N THR A 141 6.65 -0.65 -13.08
CA THR A 141 5.49 -1.51 -13.33
C THR A 141 5.25 -2.39 -12.12
N PHE A 142 4.03 -2.37 -11.61
CA PHE A 142 3.56 -3.28 -10.57
C PHE A 142 2.08 -3.60 -10.81
N ILE A 143 1.79 -4.84 -11.16
CA ILE A 143 0.45 -5.34 -11.45
C ILE A 143 0.25 -6.65 -10.72
N VAL A 144 -0.89 -6.79 -10.06
CA VAL A 144 -1.32 -8.03 -9.44
C VAL A 144 -2.53 -8.55 -10.20
N GLY A 145 -2.46 -9.80 -10.67
CA GLY A 145 -3.58 -10.47 -11.35
C GLY A 145 -4.77 -10.71 -10.42
N ASP A 146 -5.85 -11.28 -10.97
CA ASP A 146 -7.04 -11.65 -10.20
C ASP A 146 -6.93 -13.03 -9.53
N ALA A 147 -7.99 -13.45 -8.82
CA ALA A 147 -8.07 -14.76 -8.19
C ALA A 147 -7.97 -15.94 -9.20
N HIS A 148 -8.41 -15.75 -10.45
CA HIS A 148 -8.35 -16.78 -11.49
C HIS A 148 -6.89 -17.09 -11.87
N THR A 149 -6.08 -16.04 -12.00
CA THR A 149 -4.64 -16.10 -12.25
C THR A 149 -3.81 -16.30 -10.98
N LYS A 150 -4.43 -16.59 -9.83
CA LYS A 150 -3.76 -16.75 -8.53
C LYS A 150 -2.93 -15.52 -8.13
N TYR A 151 -3.46 -14.34 -8.44
CA TYR A 151 -2.85 -13.05 -8.18
C TYR A 151 -1.43 -12.94 -8.73
N THR A 152 -1.19 -13.44 -9.95
CA THR A 152 0.14 -13.44 -10.58
C THR A 152 0.75 -12.05 -10.56
N LEU A 153 2.01 -11.93 -10.12
CA LEU A 153 2.75 -10.68 -10.13
C LEU A 153 3.24 -10.35 -11.54
N THR A 154 3.11 -9.09 -11.93
CA THR A 154 3.89 -8.51 -13.04
C THR A 154 4.65 -7.30 -12.51
N VAL A 155 5.97 -7.36 -12.55
CA VAL A 155 6.85 -6.32 -12.03
C VAL A 155 7.97 -6.03 -13.01
N GLY A 156 8.41 -4.77 -13.09
CA GLY A 156 9.48 -4.40 -13.99
C GLY A 156 9.99 -2.97 -13.81
N GLY A 157 11.05 -2.65 -14.54
CA GLY A 157 11.67 -1.32 -14.53
C GLY A 157 12.22 -0.92 -13.17
N TYR A 158 12.93 -1.84 -12.51
CA TYR A 158 13.63 -1.57 -11.26
C TYR A 158 14.59 -0.38 -11.42
N SER A 159 14.56 0.50 -10.43
CA SER A 159 15.56 1.54 -10.19
C SER A 159 15.74 1.74 -8.69
N GLY A 160 16.94 2.11 -8.26
CA GLY A 160 17.25 2.24 -6.84
C GLY A 160 18.60 1.67 -6.43
N ASN A 161 18.94 1.77 -5.15
CA ASN A 161 20.23 1.34 -4.60
C ASN A 161 20.13 0.22 -3.55
N ALA A 162 18.92 -0.27 -3.23
CA ALA A 162 18.74 -1.35 -2.25
C ALA A 162 18.93 -2.77 -2.80
N GLY A 163 19.13 -2.90 -4.12
CA GLY A 163 19.25 -4.19 -4.80
C GLY A 163 17.89 -4.68 -5.29
N ASP A 164 17.89 -5.26 -6.50
CA ASP A 164 16.67 -5.78 -7.12
C ASP A 164 16.33 -7.16 -6.55
N SER A 165 15.40 -7.18 -5.60
CA SER A 165 14.93 -8.40 -4.94
C SER A 165 13.50 -8.80 -5.37
N LEU A 166 12.85 -8.03 -6.26
CA LEU A 166 11.47 -8.34 -6.67
C LEU A 166 11.37 -8.81 -8.12
N SER A 167 12.27 -8.39 -9.02
CA SER A 167 12.20 -8.79 -10.44
C SER A 167 12.31 -10.30 -10.63
N GLY A 168 13.00 -11.02 -9.73
CA GLY A 168 13.05 -12.48 -9.76
C GLY A 168 11.70 -13.15 -9.57
N HIS A 169 10.71 -12.44 -9.01
CA HIS A 169 9.35 -12.92 -8.77
C HIS A 169 8.36 -12.55 -9.89
N ASP A 170 8.83 -11.90 -10.96
CA ASP A 170 7.97 -11.57 -12.09
C ASP A 170 7.30 -12.85 -12.65
N LYS A 171 6.01 -12.75 -12.94
CA LYS A 171 5.14 -13.83 -13.41
C LYS A 171 4.90 -14.98 -12.44
N MET A 172 5.35 -14.88 -11.19
CA MET A 172 5.04 -15.88 -10.18
C MET A 172 3.64 -15.70 -9.61
N LYS A 173 3.04 -16.81 -9.18
CA LYS A 173 1.74 -16.86 -8.50
C LYS A 173 1.92 -16.65 -7.01
N PHE A 174 0.89 -16.12 -6.35
CA PHE A 174 0.93 -15.97 -4.90
C PHE A 174 0.75 -17.33 -4.21
N SER A 175 1.47 -17.55 -3.12
CA SER A 175 1.44 -18.79 -2.34
C SER A 175 1.33 -18.50 -0.85
N THR A 176 0.58 -19.35 -0.15
CA THR A 176 0.42 -19.36 1.31
C THR A 176 0.62 -20.77 1.84
N HIS A 177 0.74 -20.91 3.15
CA HIS A 177 1.01 -22.21 3.77
C HIS A 177 -0.11 -23.26 3.53
N ASP A 178 -1.34 -22.84 3.26
CA ASP A 178 -2.48 -23.69 2.95
C ASP A 178 -2.83 -23.73 1.45
N TYR A 179 -2.13 -22.96 0.61
CA TYR A 179 -2.37 -22.90 -0.83
C TYR A 179 -1.07 -22.67 -1.61
N ASP A 180 -0.48 -23.77 -2.07
CA ASP A 180 0.80 -23.80 -2.79
C ASP A 180 0.61 -23.60 -4.30
N ASN A 181 1.11 -22.49 -4.83
CA ASN A 181 1.17 -22.20 -6.27
C ASN A 181 2.59 -21.89 -6.75
N ASP A 182 3.61 -22.17 -5.93
CA ASP A 182 4.98 -21.89 -6.31
C ASP A 182 5.53 -22.97 -7.26
N ILE A 183 6.74 -22.76 -7.76
CA ILE A 183 7.39 -23.65 -8.74
C ILE A 183 8.45 -24.55 -8.10
N ALA A 184 8.56 -24.55 -6.78
CA ALA A 184 9.47 -25.43 -6.05
C ALA A 184 8.83 -26.81 -5.84
N ASP A 185 9.65 -27.78 -5.42
CA ASP A 185 9.19 -29.17 -5.19
C ASP A 185 8.41 -29.31 -3.86
N GLY A 186 8.28 -28.25 -3.08
CA GLY A 186 7.48 -28.18 -1.85
C GLY A 186 7.14 -26.73 -1.52
N ASN A 187 6.26 -26.53 -0.52
CA ASN A 187 5.66 -25.23 -0.25
C ASN A 187 6.64 -24.24 0.41
N CYS A 188 7.09 -23.24 -0.33
CA CYS A 188 8.00 -22.19 0.17
C CYS A 188 7.35 -21.36 1.29
N ALA A 189 6.03 -21.17 1.25
CA ALA A 189 5.31 -20.42 2.28
C ALA A 189 5.44 -21.10 3.66
N ILE A 190 5.43 -22.43 3.70
CA ILE A 190 5.70 -23.20 4.93
C ILE A 190 7.16 -23.03 5.37
N ALA A 191 8.10 -23.17 4.43
CA ALA A 191 9.54 -23.10 4.71
C ALA A 191 9.97 -21.73 5.26
N TYR A 192 9.44 -20.64 4.69
CA TYR A 192 9.78 -19.27 5.05
C TYR A 192 8.81 -18.60 6.04
N LYS A 193 7.76 -19.32 6.47
CA LYS A 193 6.75 -18.82 7.41
C LYS A 193 6.15 -17.48 6.97
N GLY A 194 5.73 -17.41 5.72
CA GLY A 194 5.14 -16.21 5.13
C GLY A 194 4.19 -16.52 3.98
N ALA A 195 3.88 -15.52 3.19
CA ALA A 195 3.17 -15.67 1.93
C ALA A 195 3.73 -14.69 0.92
N TRP A 196 3.96 -15.16 -0.30
CA TRP A 196 4.60 -14.36 -1.33
C TRP A 196 4.42 -14.97 -2.73
N TRP A 197 4.88 -14.23 -3.74
CA TRP A 197 5.05 -14.71 -5.10
C TRP A 197 6.31 -15.58 -5.23
N TYR A 198 6.41 -16.68 -4.49
CA TYR A 198 7.65 -17.48 -4.40
C TYR A 198 8.09 -18.07 -5.76
N THR A 199 9.41 -18.19 -5.93
CA THR A 199 10.07 -18.83 -7.08
C THR A 199 10.80 -20.09 -6.62
N LYS A 200 11.49 -20.77 -7.54
CA LYS A 200 12.40 -21.87 -7.20
C LYS A 200 13.71 -21.32 -6.62
N GLY A 201 13.86 -21.38 -5.30
CA GLY A 201 15.15 -21.21 -4.63
C GLY A 201 15.58 -19.77 -4.27
N HIS A 202 14.72 -18.75 -4.42
CA HIS A 202 15.04 -17.41 -3.91
C HIS A 202 14.26 -17.06 -2.63
N LEU A 203 15.04 -16.81 -1.56
CA LEU A 203 14.68 -15.91 -0.48
C LEU A 203 14.72 -14.49 -1.03
N SER A 204 13.56 -13.91 -1.30
CA SER A 204 13.43 -12.46 -1.23
C SER A 204 12.69 -12.18 0.06
N LEU A 205 13.45 -11.81 1.07
CA LEU A 205 12.97 -11.48 2.40
C LEU A 205 12.20 -10.16 2.33
N MET A 206 10.97 -10.23 1.82
CA MET A 206 9.91 -9.33 2.20
C MET A 206 8.66 -10.16 2.37
N VAL A 207 8.54 -10.73 3.58
CA VAL A 207 7.41 -11.45 4.19
C VAL A 207 7.79 -12.89 4.57
N GLY A 208 8.48 -13.00 5.71
CA GLY A 208 8.72 -14.23 6.45
C GLY A 208 9.25 -13.87 7.84
N ILE A 209 8.43 -14.15 8.87
CA ILE A 209 8.39 -13.60 10.27
C ILE A 209 8.29 -12.07 10.37
#